data_AF-A0A1I6IHE5-F1
#
_entry.id   AF-A0A1I6IHE5-F1
#
_cell.length_a   1.000
_cell.length_b   1.000
_cell.length_c   1.000
_cell.angle_alpha   90.00
_cell.angle_beta   90.00
_cell.angle_gamma   90.00
#
_symmetry.space_group_name_H-M   'P 1'
#
loop_
_entity.id
_entity.type
_entity.pdbx_description
1 polymer ?
#
loop_
_entity_poly.entity_id
_entity_poly.type
_entity_poly.pdbx_seq_one_letter_code
_entity_poly.pdbx_strand_id
1 'polypeptide(L)' 'MSTREEARYTPQESVGGGQSATWYEREVPGIVTGLVESGGLSDEAASTAWALVAEGRTRAALEFALKAVDAS' A
#
# COMPACT_ATOMS: atom_id res chain seq x y z
N MET A 1 24.95 37.39 -22.54
CA MET A 1 23.84 36.60 -23.13
C MET A 1 24.47 35.32 -23.68
N SER A 2 24.19 34.09 -23.24
CA SER A 2 23.00 33.55 -22.57
C SER A 2 23.38 32.55 -21.48
N THR A 3 22.68 32.67 -20.36
CA THR A 3 22.55 31.67 -19.31
C THR A 3 21.82 30.46 -19.89
N ARG A 4 22.45 29.28 -19.87
CA ARG A 4 21.72 28.01 -19.92
C ARG A 4 21.86 27.35 -18.56
N GLU A 5 21.10 27.88 -17.61
CA GLU A 5 20.53 27.05 -16.57
C GLU A 5 19.64 26.04 -17.29
N GLU A 6 19.86 24.74 -17.11
CA GLU A 6 18.77 23.78 -17.19
C GLU A 6 19.18 22.44 -16.59
N ALA A 7 18.55 22.19 -15.44
CA ALA A 7 18.34 20.93 -14.76
C ALA A 7 19.59 20.08 -14.47
N ARG A 8 20.21 20.38 -13.32
CA ARG A 8 20.76 19.31 -12.48
C ARG A 8 19.62 18.30 -12.28
N TYR A 9 19.72 17.13 -12.89
CA TYR A 9 18.99 15.96 -12.41
C TYR A 9 19.48 15.73 -10.99
N THR A 10 18.77 16.25 -10.00
CA THR A 10 18.90 15.79 -8.62
C THR A 10 18.28 14.40 -8.61
N PRO A 11 19.07 13.31 -8.49
CA PRO A 11 18.47 12.02 -8.20
C PRO A 11 17.71 12.24 -6.91
N GLN A 12 16.39 12.11 -6.96
CA GLN A 12 15.52 12.26 -5.81
C GLN A 12 16.09 11.37 -4.70
N GLU A 13 16.58 12.01 -3.64
CA GLU A 13 17.31 11.36 -2.58
C GLU A 13 16.44 10.30 -1.93
N SER A 14 17.04 9.13 -1.70
CA SER A 14 16.65 8.16 -0.68
C SER A 14 15.19 7.68 -0.71
N VAL A 15 14.88 6.79 -1.66
CA VAL A 15 13.90 5.70 -1.48
C VAL A 15 14.48 4.68 -0.48
N GLY A 16 14.60 5.09 0.78
CA GLY A 16 15.13 4.28 1.87
C GLY A 16 14.19 4.29 3.06
N GLY A 17 13.32 3.27 3.16
CA GLY A 17 12.63 2.87 4.39
C GLY A 17 11.39 3.66 4.84
N GLY A 18 11.31 4.97 4.62
CA GLY A 18 10.21 5.81 5.15
C GLY A 18 8.98 5.99 4.24
N GLN A 19 9.20 6.02 2.92
CA GLN A 19 8.11 6.18 1.93
C GLN A 19 7.26 4.91 1.79
N SER A 20 7.83 3.74 2.08
CA SER A 20 7.10 2.47 2.03
C SER A 20 6.04 2.37 3.11
N ALA A 21 6.36 2.73 4.36
CA ALA A 21 5.40 2.63 5.48
C ALA A 21 4.21 3.58 5.27
N THR A 22 4.48 4.84 4.89
CA THR A 22 3.45 5.85 4.60
C THR A 22 2.58 5.50 3.40
N TRP A 23 3.12 4.78 2.40
CA TRP A 23 2.33 4.25 1.30
C TRP A 23 1.36 3.16 1.78
N TYR A 24 1.81 2.19 2.58
CA TYR A 24 0.94 1.11 3.06
C TYR A 24 -0.21 1.65 3.90
N GLU A 25 0.06 2.61 4.79
CA GLU A 25 -0.97 3.24 5.61
C GLU A 25 -2.03 3.98 4.78
N ARG A 26 -1.63 4.59 3.66
CA ARG A 26 -2.53 5.35 2.79
C ARG A 26 -3.34 4.47 1.84
N GLU A 27 -2.70 3.48 1.22
CA GLU A 27 -3.28 2.74 0.10
C GLU A 27 -3.98 1.45 0.53
N VAL A 28 -3.44 0.73 1.52
CA VAL A 28 -3.96 -0.59 1.90
C VAL A 28 -5.42 -0.55 2.33
N PRO A 29 -5.90 0.45 3.10
CA PRO A 29 -7.34 0.54 3.40
C PRO A 29 -8.22 0.55 2.16
N GLY A 30 -7.85 1.34 1.13
CA GLY A 30 -8.61 1.41 -0.13
C GLY A 30 -8.57 0.11 -0.92
N ILE A 31 -7.42 -0.57 -0.95
CA ILE A 31 -7.29 -1.88 -1.61
C ILE A 31 -8.17 -2.92 -0.90
N VAL A 32 -8.13 -2.99 0.43
CA VAL A 32 -8.97 -3.93 1.20
C VAL A 32 -10.44 -3.63 0.98
N THR A 33 -10.87 -2.37 0.99
CA THR A 33 -12.25 -1.98 0.64
C THR A 33 -12.65 -2.50 -0.74
N GLY A 34 -11.85 -2.24 -1.79
CA GLY A 34 -12.18 -2.69 -3.14
C GLY A 34 -12.25 -4.21 -3.28
N LEU A 35 -11.42 -4.95 -2.55
CA LEU A 35 -11.47 -6.42 -2.52
C LEU A 35 -12.71 -6.95 -1.82
N VAL A 36 -13.18 -6.29 -0.76
CA VAL A 36 -14.45 -6.64 -0.10
C VAL A 36 -15.64 -6.36 -1.02
N GLU A 37 -15.69 -5.17 -1.64
CA GLU A 37 -16.81 -4.77 -2.50
C GLU A 37 -16.92 -5.62 -3.77
N SER A 38 -15.79 -6.10 -4.29
CA SER A 38 -15.76 -7.01 -5.44
C SER A 38 -16.07 -8.47 -5.08
N GLY A 39 -16.22 -8.79 -3.79
CA GLY A 39 -16.38 -10.17 -3.32
C GLY A 39 -15.10 -11.02 -3.43
N GLY A 40 -13.95 -10.39 -3.64
CA GLY A 40 -12.64 -11.07 -3.68
C GLY A 40 -12.13 -11.50 -2.30
N LEU A 41 -12.74 -11.02 -1.22
CA LEU A 41 -12.51 -11.49 0.14
C LEU A 41 -13.81 -12.02 0.74
N SER A 42 -13.73 -13.17 1.42
CA SER A 42 -14.79 -13.61 2.31
C SER A 42 -14.92 -12.67 3.52
N ASP A 43 -16.07 -12.67 4.19
CA ASP A 43 -16.31 -11.84 5.37
C ASP A 43 -15.26 -12.08 6.49
N GLU A 44 -14.83 -13.34 6.67
CA GLU A 44 -13.80 -13.70 7.65
C GLU A 44 -12.42 -13.15 7.27
N ALA A 45 -12.05 -13.27 5.98
CA ALA A 45 -10.78 -12.74 5.48
C ALA A 45 -10.78 -11.20 5.54
N ALA A 46 -11.89 -10.56 5.18
CA ALA A 46 -12.07 -9.12 5.30
C ALA A 46 -11.89 -8.65 6.75
N SER A 47 -12.53 -9.32 7.71
CA SER A 47 -12.40 -8.99 9.13
C SER A 47 -10.95 -9.09 9.63
N THR A 48 -10.22 -10.12 9.17
CA THR A 48 -8.80 -10.32 9.54
C THR A 48 -7.91 -9.25 8.92
N ALA A 49 -8.12 -8.91 7.64
CA ALA A 49 -7.39 -7.84 6.97
C ALA A 49 -7.58 -6.50 7.69
N TRP A 50 -8.81 -6.16 8.08
CA TRP A 50 -9.11 -4.92 8.81
C TRP A 50 -8.50 -4.89 10.22
N ALA A 51 -8.44 -6.03 10.92
CA ALA A 51 -7.75 -6.10 12.21
C ALA A 51 -6.26 -5.76 12.08
N LEU A 52 -5.59 -6.28 11.04
CA LEU A 52 -4.19 -5.96 10.76
C LEU A 52 -3.98 -4.48 10.41
N VAL A 53 -4.91 -3.86 9.66
CA VAL A 53 -4.88 -2.42 9.40
C VAL A 53 -5.02 -1.62 10.71
N ALA A 54 -5.96 -1.99 11.58
CA ALA A 54 -6.18 -1.32 12.86
C ALA A 54 -4.98 -1.44 13.83
N GLU A 55 -4.24 -2.53 13.76
CA GLU A 55 -2.99 -2.74 14.49
C GLU A 55 -1.78 -1.94 13.92
N GLY A 56 -1.97 -1.17 12.85
CA GLY A 56 -0.88 -0.48 12.13
C GLY A 56 0.00 -1.44 11.31
N ARG A 57 -0.43 -2.70 11.13
CA ARG A 57 0.28 -3.74 10.39
C ARG A 57 -0.18 -3.78 8.94
N THR A 58 -0.28 -2.62 8.30
CA THR A 58 -0.86 -2.44 6.95
C THR A 58 -0.16 -3.24 5.87
N ARG A 59 1.16 -3.41 5.94
CA ARG A 59 1.87 -4.33 5.02
C ARG A 59 1.39 -5.79 5.17
N ALA A 60 1.26 -6.27 6.41
CA ALA A 60 0.78 -7.62 6.67
C ALA A 60 -0.68 -7.79 6.24
N ALA A 61 -1.50 -6.74 6.40
CA ALA A 61 -2.87 -6.73 5.91
C ALA A 61 -2.94 -6.92 4.38
N LEU A 62 -2.08 -6.24 3.62
CA LEU A 62 -2.00 -6.40 2.17
C LEU A 62 -1.54 -7.81 1.77
N GLU A 63 -0.45 -8.29 2.37
CA GLU A 63 0.09 -9.62 2.09
C GLU A 63 -0.95 -10.72 2.41
N PHE A 64 -1.71 -10.55 3.51
CA PHE A 64 -2.81 -11.44 3.86
C PHE A 64 -3.95 -11.39 2.83
N ALA A 65 -4.42 -10.19 2.48
CA ALA A 65 -5.54 -10.01 1.56
C ALA A 65 -5.24 -10.60 0.18
N LEU A 66 -4.03 -10.37 -0.36
CA LEU A 66 -3.61 -10.93 -1.66
C LEU A 66 -3.56 -12.46 -1.62
N LYS A 67 -3.08 -13.04 -0.50
CA LYS A 67 -3.06 -14.49 -0.32
C LYS A 67 -4.47 -15.09 -0.20
N ALA A 68 -5.39 -14.38 0.46
CA ALA A 68 -6.78 -14.82 0.58
C ALA A 68 -7.50 -14.82 -0.79
N VAL A 69 -7.23 -13.81 -1.62
CA VAL A 69 -7.74 -13.76 -3.01
C VAL A 69 -7.21 -14.93 -3.84
N ASP A 70 -5.91 -15.25 -3.75
CA ASP A 70 -5.29 -16.36 -4.49
C ASP A 70 -5.83 -17.75 -4.06
N ALA A 71 -6.28 -17.87 -2.81
CA ALA A 71 -6.82 -19.11 -2.26
C ALA A 71 -8.32 -19.32 -2.52
N SER A 72 -9.01 -18.35 -3.10
CA SER A 72 -10.46 -18.34 -3.36
C SER A 72 -10.79 -18.87 -4.76
#